data_AF-A0A7C2EJM4-F1
#
_entry.id   AF-A0A7C2EJM4-F1
#
_cell.length_a   1.000
_cell.length_b   1.000
_cell.length_c   1.000
_cell.angle_alpha   90.00
_cell.angle_beta   90.00
_cell.angle_gamma   90.00
#
_symmetry.space_group_name_H-M   'P 1'
#
loop_
_entity.id
_entity.type
_entity.pdbx_description
1 polymer ?
#
loop_
_entity_poly.entity_id
_entity_poly.type
_entity_poly.pdbx_seq_one_letter_code
_entity_poly.pdbx_strand_id
1 'polypeptide(L)'
;MMRKQKSAKYLTTPTRPIQIDRDRSVAGLLTKMEGAGFQARALADAHNIWLDMLSDNSTVFMGLSGALVAAGMRRLISYLIKNHYVDVVVSTGANLFHDLHETLGRYHYQASAEMTDAELQEAQVGRFYDTLASEHEYREADEWVGNFANTVDHARPYSTREFLHLLGRELSEIATEDGILTSAYKAKVPIFCPSVADSAIAV
;
A
#
# COMPACT_ATOMS: atom_id res chain seq x y z
N MET A 1 17.67 58.00 -4.87
CA MET A 1 16.67 57.02 -4.36
C MET A 1 16.73 55.77 -5.21
N MET A 2 17.27 54.65 -4.72
CA MET A 2 17.21 53.37 -5.44
C MET A 2 15.76 52.90 -5.48
N ARG A 3 15.19 52.75 -6.68
CA ARG A 3 13.89 52.12 -6.88
C ARG A 3 13.93 50.73 -6.24
N LYS A 4 13.13 50.48 -5.20
CA LYS A 4 12.93 49.12 -4.66
C LYS A 4 12.59 48.20 -5.83
N GLN A 5 13.43 47.21 -6.09
CA GLN A 5 13.21 46.28 -7.19
C GLN A 5 11.87 45.58 -6.95
N LYS A 6 10.98 45.63 -7.95
CA LYS A 6 9.66 44.98 -7.90
C LYS A 6 9.76 43.46 -7.63
N SER A 7 10.91 42.85 -7.87
CA SER A 7 11.20 41.43 -7.61
C SER A 7 11.29 41.07 -6.13
N ALA A 8 11.62 42.02 -5.23
CA ALA A 8 11.83 41.75 -3.81
C ALA A 8 10.58 41.16 -3.11
N LYS A 9 9.38 41.43 -3.63
CA LYS A 9 8.14 40.84 -3.11
C LYS A 9 7.93 39.37 -3.49
N TYR A 10 8.67 38.86 -4.48
CA TYR A 10 8.59 37.47 -4.95
C TYR A 10 9.76 36.61 -4.45
N LEU A 11 10.93 37.22 -4.20
CA LEU A 11 12.16 36.54 -3.81
C LEU A 11 12.36 36.55 -2.28
N THR A 12 11.39 35.99 -1.56
CA THR A 12 11.33 36.06 -0.08
C THR A 12 12.03 34.90 0.63
N THR A 13 11.99 33.70 0.05
CA THR A 13 12.55 32.49 0.67
C THR A 13 13.51 31.82 -0.31
N PRO A 14 14.84 31.96 -0.12
CA PRO A 14 15.80 31.28 -0.96
C PRO A 14 15.79 29.79 -0.68
N THR A 15 16.08 28.99 -1.70
CA THR A 15 16.37 27.56 -1.51
C THR A 15 17.65 27.41 -0.68
N ARG A 16 17.67 26.42 0.22
CA ARG A 16 18.86 25.97 0.94
C ARG A 16 19.30 24.63 0.35
N PRO A 17 20.50 24.54 -0.25
CA PRO A 17 21.06 23.27 -0.70
C PRO A 17 21.16 22.26 0.46
N ILE A 18 20.89 20.99 0.16
CA ILE A 18 20.94 19.90 1.14
C ILE A 18 22.36 19.80 1.71
N GLN A 19 22.48 19.80 3.04
CA GLN A 19 23.77 19.64 3.71
C GLN A 19 24.20 18.17 3.72
N ILE A 20 25.45 17.91 3.38
CA ILE A 20 26.08 16.60 3.50
C ILE A 20 26.89 16.58 4.79
N ASP A 21 26.42 15.81 5.78
CA ASP A 21 27.04 15.70 7.10
C ASP A 21 27.15 14.23 7.54
N ARG A 22 27.44 14.00 8.83
CA ARG A 22 27.65 12.65 9.38
C ARG A 22 26.36 11.93 9.78
N ASP A 23 25.22 12.62 9.82
CA ASP A 23 23.94 12.01 10.14
C ASP A 23 23.40 11.27 8.91
N ARG A 24 23.25 9.95 9.07
CA ARG A 24 22.86 9.00 8.02
C ARG A 24 21.41 8.56 8.15
N SER A 25 20.63 9.18 9.03
CA SER A 25 19.23 8.81 9.24
C SER A 25 18.36 9.25 8.07
N VAL A 26 17.34 8.44 7.74
CA VAL A 26 16.33 8.80 6.72
C VAL A 26 15.58 10.06 7.16
N ALA A 27 15.17 10.13 8.43
CA ALA A 27 14.48 11.31 8.99
C ALA A 27 15.34 12.58 8.89
N GLY A 28 16.63 12.51 9.24
CA GLY A 28 17.54 13.65 9.14
C GLY A 28 17.77 14.12 7.70
N LEU A 29 17.81 13.18 6.74
CA LEU A 29 17.84 13.54 5.31
C LEU A 29 16.57 14.31 4.90
N LEU A 30 15.39 13.86 5.34
CA LEU A 30 14.11 14.51 5.04
C LEU A 30 14.05 15.92 5.64
N THR A 31 14.47 16.11 6.88
CA THR A 31 14.57 17.46 7.49
C THR A 31 15.50 18.38 6.68
N LYS A 32 16.63 17.88 6.19
CA LYS A 32 17.56 18.67 5.36
C LYS A 32 16.98 19.03 3.98
N MET A 33 15.97 18.29 3.51
CA MET A 33 15.28 18.55 2.24
C MET A 33 14.23 19.67 2.31
N GLU A 34 13.81 20.12 3.50
CA GLU A 34 12.79 21.19 3.67
C GLU A 34 13.15 22.49 2.94
N GLY A 35 14.44 22.84 2.95
CA GLY A 35 14.93 24.04 2.28
C GLY A 35 15.07 23.92 0.77
N ALA A 36 14.93 22.72 0.20
CA ALA A 36 15.14 22.46 -1.22
C ALA A 36 13.89 22.81 -2.07
N GLY A 37 13.92 22.45 -3.34
CA GLY A 37 12.80 22.59 -4.28
C GLY A 37 12.27 21.23 -4.76
N PHE A 38 11.13 21.26 -5.47
CA PHE A 38 10.52 20.09 -6.12
C PHE A 38 10.26 18.93 -5.14
N GLN A 39 10.53 17.70 -5.55
CA GLN A 39 10.21 16.49 -4.80
C GLN A 39 10.98 16.34 -3.48
N ALA A 40 12.16 16.97 -3.35
CA ALA A 40 12.89 16.98 -2.09
C ALA A 40 12.05 17.66 -0.99
N ARG A 41 11.58 18.89 -1.25
CA ARG A 41 10.71 19.60 -0.30
C ARG A 41 9.36 18.90 -0.14
N ALA A 42 8.77 18.39 -1.21
CA ALA A 42 7.50 17.66 -1.10
C ALA A 42 7.60 16.42 -0.19
N LEU A 43 8.71 15.69 -0.23
CA LEU A 43 8.95 14.54 0.64
C LEU A 43 9.20 14.95 2.10
N ALA A 44 9.91 16.06 2.31
CA ALA A 44 10.08 16.65 3.65
C ALA A 44 8.74 17.11 4.24
N ASP A 45 7.91 17.78 3.44
CA ASP A 45 6.58 18.23 3.83
C ASP A 45 5.70 17.02 4.19
N ALA A 46 5.72 15.95 3.38
CA ALA A 46 4.97 14.72 3.67
C ALA A 46 5.42 14.03 4.97
N HIS A 47 6.72 14.00 5.24
CA HIS A 47 7.27 13.48 6.49
C HIS A 47 6.80 14.28 7.70
N ASN A 48 6.83 15.61 7.61
CA ASN A 48 6.39 16.47 8.70
C ASN A 48 4.88 16.35 8.95
N ILE A 49 4.05 16.32 7.89
CA ILE A 49 2.61 16.08 8.00
C ILE A 49 2.34 14.72 8.66
N TRP A 50 3.10 13.68 8.30
CA TRP A 50 2.97 12.36 8.94
C TRP A 50 3.31 12.41 10.43
N LEU A 51 4.40 13.08 10.82
CA LEU A 51 4.75 13.25 12.24
C LEU A 51 3.67 14.03 13.00
N ASP A 52 3.12 15.09 12.39
CA ASP A 52 2.04 15.87 12.99
C ASP A 52 0.80 15.00 13.23
N MET A 53 0.38 14.22 12.22
CA MET A 53 -0.74 13.27 12.33
C MET A 53 -0.54 12.24 13.45
N LEU A 54 0.69 11.74 13.62
CA LEU A 54 1.02 10.76 14.66
C LEU A 54 1.13 11.37 16.07
N SER A 55 1.43 12.66 16.17
CA SER A 55 1.62 13.36 17.46
C SER A 55 0.32 13.95 18.01
N ASP A 56 -0.72 14.05 17.19
CA ASP A 56 -2.04 14.55 17.55
C ASP A 56 -3.03 13.41 17.81
N ASN A 57 -4.19 13.72 18.40
CA ASN A 57 -5.32 12.79 18.54
C ASN A 57 -6.15 12.72 17.26
N SER A 58 -5.47 12.45 16.13
CA SER A 58 -6.07 12.36 14.80
C SER A 58 -6.55 10.93 14.50
N THR A 59 -7.59 10.80 13.66
CA THR A 59 -7.95 9.51 13.06
C THR A 59 -7.33 9.39 11.67
N VAL A 60 -6.45 8.41 11.49
CA VAL A 60 -5.65 8.23 10.28
C VAL A 60 -6.32 7.25 9.31
N PHE A 61 -6.75 7.77 8.17
CA PHE A 61 -7.27 6.99 7.04
C PHE A 61 -6.16 6.77 6.01
N MET A 62 -5.86 5.51 5.70
CA MET A 62 -4.88 5.14 4.67
C MET A 62 -5.58 4.62 3.42
N GLY A 63 -5.40 5.34 2.31
CA GLY A 63 -5.87 4.94 0.98
C GLY A 63 -4.80 4.14 0.21
N LEU A 64 -5.15 2.98 -0.32
CA LEU A 64 -4.28 2.13 -1.13
C LEU A 64 -4.80 2.07 -2.58
N SER A 65 -3.94 2.44 -3.52
CA SER A 65 -4.23 2.46 -4.96
C SER A 65 -3.05 1.91 -5.77
N GLY A 66 -3.27 1.54 -7.03
CA GLY A 66 -2.24 0.92 -7.86
C GLY A 66 -1.87 -0.48 -7.36
N ALA A 67 -0.69 -0.97 -7.74
CA ALA A 67 -0.21 -2.32 -7.43
C ALA A 67 0.82 -2.32 -6.28
N LEU A 68 0.52 -1.62 -5.16
CA LEU A 68 1.47 -1.41 -4.06
C LEU A 68 1.95 -2.72 -3.44
N VAL A 69 1.04 -3.68 -3.25
CA VAL A 69 1.39 -4.98 -2.66
C VAL A 69 2.32 -5.75 -3.59
N ALA A 70 1.97 -5.89 -4.86
CA ALA A 70 2.82 -6.53 -5.86
C ALA A 70 4.20 -5.83 -6.00
N ALA A 71 4.24 -4.51 -5.82
CA ALA A 71 5.47 -3.72 -5.79
C ALA A 71 6.29 -3.85 -4.47
N GLY A 72 5.89 -4.73 -3.56
CA GLY A 72 6.64 -5.07 -2.34
C GLY A 72 6.28 -4.25 -1.09
N MET A 73 5.18 -3.50 -1.09
CA MET A 73 4.79 -2.67 0.07
C MET A 73 3.99 -3.44 1.14
N ARG A 74 3.65 -4.71 0.93
CA ARG A 74 2.79 -5.52 1.83
C ARG A 74 3.23 -5.44 3.30
N ARG A 75 4.51 -5.70 3.57
CA ARG A 75 5.07 -5.73 4.92
C ARG A 75 5.04 -4.37 5.61
N LEU A 76 5.31 -3.30 4.87
CA LEU A 76 5.25 -1.94 5.40
C LEU A 76 3.82 -1.58 5.82
N ILE A 77 2.85 -1.86 4.94
CA ILE A 77 1.43 -1.60 5.20
C ILE A 77 0.94 -2.44 6.39
N SER A 78 1.28 -3.74 6.41
CA SER A 78 1.02 -4.67 7.52
C SER A 78 1.60 -4.14 8.84
N TYR A 79 2.84 -3.65 8.83
CA TYR A 79 3.49 -3.04 10.00
C TYR A 79 2.73 -1.80 10.50
N LEU A 80 2.31 -0.90 9.61
CA LEU A 80 1.54 0.29 10.00
C LEU A 80 0.22 -0.09 10.69
N ILE A 81 -0.48 -1.10 10.18
CA ILE A 81 -1.73 -1.60 10.75
C ILE A 81 -1.50 -2.25 12.11
N LYS A 82 -0.54 -3.17 12.22
CA LYS A 82 -0.26 -3.91 13.48
C LYS A 82 0.09 -2.99 14.65
N ASN A 83 0.79 -1.89 14.36
CA ASN A 83 1.25 -0.95 15.37
C ASN A 83 0.29 0.22 15.57
N HIS A 84 -0.91 0.16 14.98
CA HIS A 84 -1.93 1.21 15.10
C HIS A 84 -1.43 2.60 14.67
N TYR A 85 -0.59 2.67 13.65
CA TYR A 85 -0.25 3.93 12.97
C TYR A 85 -1.35 4.37 11.99
N VAL A 86 -2.32 3.50 11.73
CA VAL A 86 -3.49 3.75 10.88
C VAL A 86 -4.74 3.21 11.57
N ASP A 87 -5.84 3.95 11.48
CA ASP A 87 -7.11 3.60 12.12
C ASP A 87 -8.10 2.98 11.13
N VAL A 88 -8.00 3.34 9.85
CA VAL A 88 -8.89 2.86 8.79
C VAL A 88 -8.09 2.66 7.50
N VAL A 89 -8.36 1.56 6.80
CA VAL A 89 -7.80 1.29 5.47
C VAL A 89 -8.90 1.35 4.43
N VAL A 90 -8.65 2.05 3.33
CA VAL A 90 -9.51 2.05 2.13
C VAL A 90 -8.67 1.58 0.96
N SER A 91 -9.02 0.45 0.35
CA SER A 91 -8.18 -0.19 -0.67
C SER A 91 -8.98 -0.58 -1.91
N THR A 92 -8.29 -0.68 -3.05
CA THR A 92 -8.78 -1.43 -4.20
C THR A 92 -8.79 -2.93 -3.90
N GLY A 93 -9.65 -3.69 -4.59
CA GLY A 93 -9.72 -5.15 -4.44
C GLY A 93 -8.44 -5.83 -4.91
N ALA A 94 -7.79 -5.30 -5.94
CA ALA A 94 -6.51 -5.79 -6.44
C ALA A 94 -5.43 -5.87 -5.33
N ASN A 95 -5.21 -4.79 -4.56
CA ASN A 95 -4.23 -4.82 -3.47
C ASN A 95 -4.56 -5.89 -2.41
N LEU A 96 -5.85 -6.08 -2.09
CA LEU A 96 -6.28 -7.07 -1.11
C LEU A 96 -6.13 -8.51 -1.64
N PHE A 97 -6.33 -8.72 -2.95
CA PHE A 97 -6.10 -10.01 -3.59
C PHE A 97 -4.62 -10.34 -3.65
N HIS A 98 -3.76 -9.39 -4.05
CA HIS A 98 -2.32 -9.55 -4.01
C HIS A 98 -1.83 -9.83 -2.58
N ASP A 99 -2.43 -9.20 -1.58
CA ASP A 99 -2.09 -9.41 -0.17
C ASP A 99 -2.41 -10.84 0.26
N LEU A 100 -3.61 -11.31 -0.08
CA LEU A 100 -4.02 -12.69 0.15
C LEU A 100 -3.08 -13.67 -0.54
N HIS A 101 -2.79 -13.44 -1.83
CA HIS A 101 -1.89 -14.28 -2.62
C HIS A 101 -0.51 -14.42 -1.96
N GLU A 102 0.12 -13.32 -1.55
CA GLU A 102 1.42 -13.37 -0.86
C GLU A 102 1.33 -13.98 0.55
N THR A 103 0.21 -13.77 1.25
CA THR A 103 -0.02 -14.34 2.59
C THR A 103 -0.24 -15.85 2.55
N LEU A 104 -0.71 -16.39 1.42
CA LEU A 104 -0.72 -17.83 1.13
C LEU A 104 0.69 -18.40 0.81
N GLY A 105 1.74 -17.58 0.89
CA GLY A 105 3.13 -18.01 0.70
C GLY A 105 3.63 -17.95 -0.74
N ARG A 106 2.93 -17.24 -1.62
CA ARG A 106 3.30 -17.03 -3.04
C ARG A 106 4.01 -15.69 -3.23
N TYR A 107 4.51 -15.45 -4.45
CA TYR A 107 5.40 -14.33 -4.71
C TYR A 107 5.06 -13.58 -6.00
N HIS A 108 5.29 -12.28 -5.96
CA HIS A 108 5.48 -11.47 -7.16
C HIS A 108 6.97 -11.45 -7.55
N TYR A 109 7.24 -11.34 -8.84
CA TYR A 109 8.61 -11.37 -9.39
C TYR A 109 8.91 -10.10 -10.17
N GLN A 110 10.18 -9.76 -10.34
CA GLN A 110 10.58 -8.63 -11.18
C GLN A 110 10.53 -9.01 -12.67
N ALA A 111 10.01 -8.11 -13.50
CA ALA A 111 10.02 -8.24 -14.95
C ALA A 111 11.28 -7.59 -15.56
N SER A 112 11.78 -8.16 -16.64
CA SER A 112 12.73 -7.49 -17.53
C SER A 112 11.99 -6.78 -18.67
N ALA A 113 12.51 -5.64 -19.12
CA ALA A 113 11.99 -4.94 -20.30
C ALA A 113 12.13 -5.75 -21.60
N GLU A 114 12.99 -6.78 -21.61
CA GLU A 114 13.19 -7.68 -22.76
C GLU A 114 12.11 -8.76 -22.89
N MET A 115 11.34 -9.01 -21.83
CA MET A 115 10.26 -10.00 -21.83
C MET A 115 9.07 -9.48 -22.63
N THR A 116 8.66 -10.22 -23.66
CA THR A 116 7.49 -9.84 -24.46
C THR A 116 6.19 -10.35 -23.83
N ASP A 117 5.08 -9.62 -24.01
CA ASP A 117 3.78 -10.08 -23.50
C ASP A 117 3.33 -11.39 -24.15
N ALA A 118 3.75 -11.67 -25.38
CA ALA A 118 3.43 -12.92 -26.06
C ALA A 118 4.08 -14.13 -25.37
N GLU A 119 5.36 -14.03 -25.02
CA GLU A 119 6.07 -15.09 -24.29
C GLU A 119 5.50 -15.27 -22.87
N LEU A 120 5.21 -14.16 -22.19
CA LEU A 120 4.61 -14.21 -20.85
C LEU A 120 3.21 -14.84 -20.88
N GLN A 121 2.39 -14.50 -21.88
CA GLN A 121 1.06 -15.08 -22.06
C GLN A 121 1.13 -16.58 -22.35
N GLU A 122 2.03 -17.02 -23.23
CA GLU A 122 2.25 -18.45 -23.50
C GLU A 122 2.68 -19.21 -22.23
N ALA A 123 3.49 -18.57 -21.38
CA ALA A 123 3.93 -19.09 -20.10
C ALA A 123 2.90 -18.95 -18.95
N GLN A 124 1.71 -18.38 -19.21
CA GLN A 124 0.69 -18.08 -18.19
C GLN A 124 1.21 -17.19 -17.04
N VAL A 125 1.94 -16.14 -17.40
CA VAL A 125 2.49 -15.15 -16.48
C VAL A 125 1.83 -13.79 -16.73
N GLY A 126 1.17 -13.25 -15.71
CA GLY A 126 0.62 -11.90 -15.74
C GLY A 126 1.71 -10.86 -15.47
N ARG A 127 1.64 -9.71 -16.16
CA ARG A 127 2.57 -8.58 -15.99
C ARG A 127 1.84 -7.32 -15.54
N PHE A 128 2.40 -6.66 -14.53
CA PHE A 128 1.95 -5.37 -14.00
C PHE A 128 3.16 -4.43 -13.99
N TYR A 129 3.33 -3.66 -15.07
CA TYR A 129 4.50 -2.81 -15.27
C TYR A 129 5.81 -3.63 -15.24
N ASP A 130 6.63 -3.45 -14.22
CA ASP A 130 7.91 -4.14 -14.00
C ASP A 130 7.82 -5.32 -13.03
N THR A 131 6.59 -5.81 -12.78
CA THR A 131 6.30 -6.92 -11.85
C THR A 131 5.52 -8.02 -12.55
N LEU A 132 5.75 -9.28 -12.16
CA LEU A 132 5.15 -10.49 -12.71
C LEU A 132 4.43 -11.30 -11.63
N ALA A 133 3.45 -12.10 -12.05
CA ALA A 133 2.81 -13.11 -11.21
C ALA A 133 2.41 -14.36 -12.01
N SER A 134 2.36 -15.50 -11.34
CA SER A 134 1.84 -16.75 -11.93
C SER A 134 0.32 -16.71 -12.01
N GLU A 135 -0.24 -16.83 -13.22
CA GLU A 135 -1.70 -16.92 -13.37
C GLU A 135 -2.26 -18.21 -12.75
N HIS A 136 -1.46 -19.28 -12.72
CA HIS A 136 -1.86 -20.52 -12.08
C HIS A 136 -2.05 -20.33 -10.58
N GLU A 137 -1.10 -19.67 -9.91
CA GLU A 137 -1.19 -19.36 -8.47
C GLU A 137 -2.31 -18.36 -8.17
N TYR A 138 -2.65 -17.48 -9.12
CA TYR A 138 -3.80 -16.59 -8.99
C TYR A 138 -5.12 -17.37 -9.04
N ARG A 139 -5.25 -18.33 -9.97
CA ARG A 139 -6.42 -19.23 -10.00
C ARG A 139 -6.57 -20.00 -8.70
N GLU A 140 -5.49 -20.52 -8.14
CA GLU A 140 -5.56 -21.20 -6.84
C GLU A 140 -5.89 -20.25 -5.68
N ALA A 141 -5.50 -18.97 -5.72
CA ALA A 141 -5.89 -17.97 -4.71
C ALA A 141 -7.38 -17.64 -4.83
N ASP A 142 -7.86 -17.47 -6.06
CA ASP A 142 -9.27 -17.23 -6.39
C ASP A 142 -10.16 -18.40 -5.89
N GLU A 143 -9.77 -19.64 -6.19
CA GLU A 143 -10.42 -20.85 -5.67
C GLU A 143 -10.41 -20.90 -4.14
N TRP A 144 -9.33 -20.47 -3.49
CA TRP A 144 -9.27 -20.39 -2.03
C TRP A 144 -10.30 -19.39 -1.47
N VAL A 145 -10.44 -18.22 -2.11
CA VAL A 145 -11.49 -17.23 -1.74
C VAL A 145 -12.87 -17.82 -1.95
N GLY A 146 -13.11 -18.53 -3.06
CA GLY A 146 -14.39 -19.19 -3.35
C GLY A 146 -14.75 -20.26 -2.33
N ASN A 147 -13.78 -21.07 -1.93
CA ASN A 147 -13.96 -22.06 -0.87
C ASN A 147 -14.31 -21.41 0.47
N PHE A 148 -13.60 -20.33 0.85
CA PHE A 148 -13.98 -19.55 2.03
C PHE A 148 -15.39 -18.96 1.91
N ALA A 149 -15.75 -18.38 0.76
CA ALA A 149 -17.07 -17.80 0.54
C ALA A 149 -18.20 -18.83 0.68
N ASN A 150 -17.95 -20.10 0.38
CA ASN A 150 -18.91 -21.19 0.62
C ASN A 150 -19.09 -21.56 2.10
N THR A 151 -18.21 -21.10 3.01
CA THR A 151 -18.31 -21.38 4.45
C THR A 151 -19.12 -20.34 5.23
N VAL A 152 -19.36 -19.16 4.68
CA VAL A 152 -20.10 -18.09 5.37
C VAL A 152 -21.62 -18.35 5.32
N ASP A 153 -22.38 -17.66 6.16
CA ASP A 153 -23.83 -17.84 6.24
C ASP A 153 -24.56 -17.15 5.08
N HIS A 154 -25.04 -17.93 4.11
CA HIS A 154 -25.74 -17.41 2.94
C HIS A 154 -27.19 -16.96 3.20
N ALA A 155 -27.71 -17.12 4.42
CA ALA A 155 -29.06 -16.67 4.77
C ALA A 155 -29.16 -15.15 4.97
N ARG A 156 -28.03 -14.42 4.97
CA ARG A 156 -27.99 -12.96 5.15
C ARG A 156 -26.94 -12.29 4.27
N PRO A 157 -27.10 -10.97 3.99
CA PRO A 157 -26.05 -10.21 3.33
C PRO A 157 -24.88 -9.88 4.27
N TYR A 158 -23.72 -9.64 3.67
CA TYR A 158 -22.52 -9.12 4.31
C TYR A 158 -22.15 -7.77 3.71
N SER A 159 -21.68 -6.84 4.55
CA SER A 159 -20.95 -5.68 4.04
C SER A 159 -19.55 -6.12 3.58
N THR A 160 -18.96 -5.45 2.59
CA THR A 160 -17.58 -5.73 2.16
C THR A 160 -16.60 -5.71 3.33
N ARG A 161 -16.76 -4.75 4.25
CA ARG A 161 -15.94 -4.65 5.47
C ARG A 161 -16.04 -5.91 6.34
N GLU A 162 -17.24 -6.44 6.51
CA GLU A 162 -17.47 -7.65 7.31
C GLU A 162 -16.90 -8.89 6.62
N PHE A 163 -17.13 -9.03 5.31
CA PHE A 163 -16.58 -10.13 4.52
C PHE A 163 -15.05 -10.15 4.57
N LEU A 164 -14.40 -9.01 4.34
CA LEU A 164 -12.93 -8.89 4.42
C LEU A 164 -12.39 -9.16 5.83
N HIS A 165 -13.13 -8.79 6.87
CA HIS A 165 -12.75 -9.10 8.25
C HIS A 165 -12.77 -10.61 8.52
N LEU A 166 -13.80 -11.32 8.04
CA LEU A 166 -13.90 -12.77 8.16
C LEU A 166 -12.85 -13.49 7.29
N LEU A 167 -12.58 -12.98 6.08
CA LEU A 167 -11.53 -13.49 5.20
C LEU A 167 -10.15 -13.36 5.87
N GLY A 168 -9.87 -12.20 6.47
CA GLY A 168 -8.64 -11.97 7.24
C GLY A 168 -8.50 -12.88 8.46
N ARG A 169 -9.61 -13.25 9.11
CA ARG A 169 -9.61 -14.28 10.16
C ARG A 169 -9.19 -15.63 9.60
N GLU A 170 -9.87 -16.11 8.57
CA GLU A 170 -9.61 -17.44 7.98
C GLU A 170 -8.16 -17.55 7.51
N LEU A 171 -7.68 -16.52 6.80
CA LEU A 171 -6.32 -16.45 6.32
C LEU A 171 -5.31 -16.47 7.47
N SER A 172 -5.64 -15.87 8.62
CA SER A 172 -4.74 -15.81 9.78
C SER A 172 -4.51 -17.15 10.49
N GLU A 173 -5.38 -18.13 10.28
CA GLU A 173 -5.23 -19.48 10.84
C GLU A 173 -4.17 -20.31 10.09
N ILE A 174 -3.90 -19.98 8.82
CA ILE A 174 -2.96 -20.71 7.96
C ILE A 174 -1.72 -19.91 7.58
N ALA A 175 -1.76 -18.57 7.72
CA ALA A 175 -0.67 -17.70 7.32
C ALA A 175 0.59 -17.91 8.16
N THR A 176 1.74 -18.05 7.50
CA THR A 176 3.06 -18.10 8.16
C THR A 176 3.58 -16.70 8.50
N GLU A 177 3.14 -15.69 7.74
CA GLU A 177 3.45 -14.28 7.96
C GLU A 177 2.18 -13.43 7.74
N ASP A 178 1.95 -12.42 8.58
CA ASP A 178 0.78 -11.56 8.39
C ASP A 178 0.91 -10.60 7.21
N GLY A 179 -0.13 -10.59 6.36
CA GLY A 179 -0.42 -9.52 5.40
C GLY A 179 -1.31 -8.41 5.98
N ILE A 180 -1.89 -7.62 5.09
CA ILE A 180 -2.82 -6.51 5.36
C ILE A 180 -4.12 -7.06 5.97
N LEU A 181 -4.75 -8.06 5.34
CA LEU A 181 -6.03 -8.63 5.79
C LEU A 181 -5.91 -9.26 7.18
N THR A 182 -4.88 -10.08 7.41
CA THR A 182 -4.67 -10.75 8.70
C THR A 182 -4.27 -9.77 9.80
N SER A 183 -3.43 -8.77 9.48
CA SER A 183 -3.08 -7.70 10.43
C SER A 183 -4.28 -6.86 10.81
N ALA A 184 -5.12 -6.48 9.84
CA ALA A 184 -6.33 -5.71 10.08
C ALA A 184 -7.35 -6.47 10.92
N TYR A 185 -7.51 -7.79 10.69
CA TYR A 185 -8.32 -8.65 11.54
C TYR A 185 -7.80 -8.64 12.99
N LYS A 186 -6.50 -8.94 13.20
CA LYS A 186 -5.88 -9.02 14.54
C LYS A 186 -5.89 -7.69 15.29
N ALA A 187 -5.59 -6.59 14.60
CA ALA A 187 -5.58 -5.24 15.15
C ALA A 187 -6.98 -4.59 15.20
N LYS A 188 -8.02 -5.26 14.70
CA LYS A 188 -9.40 -4.73 14.60
C LYS A 188 -9.49 -3.40 13.81
N VAL A 189 -8.60 -3.21 12.85
CA VAL A 189 -8.62 -2.06 11.92
C VAL A 189 -9.60 -2.37 10.78
N PRO A 190 -10.64 -1.55 10.54
CA PRO A 190 -11.58 -1.79 9.44
C PRO A 190 -10.94 -1.53 8.07
N ILE A 191 -11.18 -2.46 7.14
CA ILE A 191 -10.85 -2.29 5.72
C ILE A 191 -12.13 -2.05 4.93
N PHE A 192 -12.14 -1.00 4.12
CA PHE A 192 -13.18 -0.72 3.13
C PHE A 192 -12.65 -0.95 1.72
N CYS A 193 -13.46 -1.60 0.88
CA CYS A 193 -13.17 -1.80 -0.53
C CYS A 193 -14.45 -1.57 -1.36
N PRO A 194 -14.71 -0.33 -1.81
CA PRO A 194 -15.93 -0.02 -2.57
C PRO A 194 -16.01 -0.80 -3.90
N SER A 195 -14.85 -1.14 -4.48
CA SER A 195 -14.73 -1.83 -5.78
C SER A 195 -14.30 -3.29 -5.63
N VAL A 196 -14.74 -3.99 -4.57
CA VAL A 196 -14.38 -5.41 -4.37
C VAL A 196 -14.83 -6.29 -5.54
N ALA A 197 -15.97 -5.95 -6.15
CA ALA A 197 -16.52 -6.61 -7.33
C ALA A 197 -15.60 -6.53 -8.58
N ASP A 198 -14.66 -5.57 -8.59
CA ASP A 198 -13.67 -5.38 -9.66
C ASP A 198 -12.32 -5.98 -9.24
N SER A 199 -12.35 -7.22 -8.73
CA SER A 199 -11.14 -7.95 -8.33
C SER A 199 -11.39 -9.45 -8.28
N ALA A 200 -10.31 -10.25 -8.26
CA ALA A 200 -10.36 -11.70 -8.03
C ALA A 200 -10.74 -12.10 -6.58
N ILE A 201 -11.26 -11.16 -5.78
CA ILE A 201 -12.01 -11.48 -4.55
C ILE A 201 -13.50 -11.68 -4.86
N ALA A 202 -13.98 -11.13 -5.98
CA ALA A 202 -15.35 -11.28 -6.44
C ALA A 202 -15.53 -12.64 -7.13
N VAL A 203 -15.73 -13.66 -6.28
CA VAL A 203 -15.97 -15.06 -6.66
C VAL A 203 -17.42 -15.47 -6.45
#